data_AF-A0A518K0C8-F1
#
_entry.id   AF-A0A518K0C8-F1
#
_cell.length_a   1.000
_cell.length_b   1.000
_cell.length_c   1.000
_cell.angle_alpha   90.00
_cell.angle_beta   90.00
_cell.angle_gamma   90.00
#
_symmetry.space_group_name_H-M   'P 1'
#
loop_
_entity.id
_entity.type
_entity.pdbx_description
1 polymer ?
#
loop_
_entity_poly.entity_id
_entity_poly.type
_entity_poly.pdbx_seq_one_letter_code
_entity_poly.pdbx_strand_id
1 'polypeptide(L)'
;MRGPNGGAAARGVVAGPAGAAAGFARVTPSNRYTTAVGVRTNYNHWDIYGGRWYTDHPGAWFAAGWATGAAWRAASWASVGAWMDYYPTTPMYYDYGNNITYENNNVYVDGQDAGTTEQYYAQATELAKSGATAKAPSDGDWLPLGVFALTKNRQTNAIVTIQLAVNKQGVIRGNYTDTKTGKTMVIQGAVDKKTQQVAFTVGDNQSNLIETGLYNLTKDEAPALVHIGDGKTEQYLLVRLKNKDQDSADADSSPTS
;
A
#
# COMPACT_ATOMS: atom_id res chain seq x y z
N MET A 1 15.69 -19.23 37.78
CA MET A 1 14.92 -20.02 36.82
C MET A 1 13.85 -19.13 36.19
N ARG A 2 13.76 -19.15 34.85
CA ARG A 2 12.73 -18.65 33.89
C ARG A 2 11.36 -18.37 34.54
N GLY A 3 10.80 -17.14 34.54
CA GLY A 3 10.00 -16.48 33.46
C GLY A 3 8.50 -16.86 33.57
N PRO A 4 7.50 -16.26 32.88
CA PRO A 4 7.43 -15.01 32.09
C PRO A 4 6.13 -14.20 32.33
N ASN A 5 6.13 -12.88 32.13
CA ASN A 5 4.91 -12.13 31.78
C ASN A 5 5.27 -11.09 30.71
N GLY A 6 5.12 -11.53 29.46
CA GLY A 6 5.31 -10.69 28.29
C GLY A 6 4.24 -9.62 28.19
N GLY A 7 4.67 -8.37 28.02
CA GLY A 7 3.78 -7.26 27.71
C GLY A 7 3.15 -7.44 26.33
N ALA A 8 1.89 -7.84 26.29
CA ALA A 8 1.07 -7.81 25.09
C ALA A 8 0.68 -6.35 24.78
N ALA A 9 1.50 -5.67 23.99
CA ALA A 9 1.07 -4.43 23.34
C ALA A 9 0.47 -4.78 21.97
N ALA A 10 -0.81 -5.19 21.97
CA ALA A 10 -1.64 -5.23 20.77
C ALA A 10 -2.78 -4.25 20.99
N ARG A 11 -2.71 -3.04 20.40
CA ARG A 11 -3.87 -2.14 20.33
C ARG A 11 -3.87 -1.35 19.02
N GLY A 12 -4.80 -1.72 18.14
CA GLY A 12 -5.30 -0.84 17.09
C GLY A 12 -6.81 -1.03 17.02
N VAL A 13 -7.57 -0.01 17.44
CA VAL A 13 -8.97 0.25 17.07
C VAL A 13 -9.23 1.73 17.35
N VAL A 14 -9.79 2.49 16.41
CA VAL A 14 -10.58 3.69 16.73
C VAL A 14 -12.00 3.49 16.22
N ALA A 15 -12.97 3.65 17.12
CA ALA A 15 -14.40 3.71 16.87
C ALA A 15 -14.91 5.10 17.26
N GLY A 16 -15.73 5.72 16.41
CA GLY A 16 -16.59 6.87 16.74
C GLY A 16 -18.04 6.53 16.41
N PRO A 17 -19.09 7.21 16.92
CA PRO A 17 -19.13 8.40 17.78
C PRO A 17 -19.85 8.15 19.14
N ALA A 18 -19.43 7.12 19.89
CA ALA A 18 -19.93 6.91 21.27
C ALA A 18 -18.93 6.20 22.22
N GLY A 19 -17.63 6.45 22.09
CA GLY A 19 -16.65 5.95 23.07
C GLY A 19 -15.20 6.20 22.67
N ALA A 20 -14.50 7.03 23.45
CA ALA A 20 -13.07 7.37 23.42
C ALA A 20 -12.20 6.69 22.34
N ALA A 21 -11.71 7.50 21.37
CA ALA A 21 -10.71 7.10 20.38
C ALA A 21 -9.43 6.60 21.07
N ALA A 22 -9.18 5.29 21.07
CA ALA A 22 -7.90 4.73 21.49
C ALA A 22 -6.88 4.95 20.36
N GLY A 23 -5.96 5.88 20.54
CA GLY A 23 -4.96 6.24 19.54
C GLY A 23 -4.16 5.05 18.97
N PHE A 24 -3.60 5.25 17.80
CA PHE A 24 -2.78 4.26 17.12
C PHE A 24 -1.49 3.94 17.88
N ALA A 25 -1.28 2.66 18.23
CA ALA A 25 -0.01 2.25 18.84
C ALA A 25 1.14 2.42 17.84
N ARG A 26 2.24 3.03 18.28
CA ARG A 26 3.45 3.19 17.47
C ARG A 26 4.02 1.83 17.06
N VAL A 27 4.26 1.66 15.76
CA VAL A 27 4.99 0.50 15.22
C VAL A 27 6.41 0.91 14.84
N THR A 28 7.39 0.46 15.62
CA THR A 28 8.80 0.82 15.40
C THR A 28 9.32 0.30 14.04
N PRO A 29 10.29 0.99 13.42
CA PRO A 29 10.96 0.51 12.21
C PRO A 29 11.48 -0.93 12.34
N SER A 30 12.10 -1.30 13.47
CA SER A 30 12.61 -2.66 13.69
C SER A 30 11.52 -3.74 13.72
N ASN A 31 10.32 -3.40 14.22
CA ASN A 31 9.19 -4.32 14.21
C ASN A 31 8.63 -4.50 12.80
N ARG A 32 8.55 -3.43 12.00
CA ARG A 32 8.17 -3.50 10.58
C ARG A 32 9.16 -4.36 9.81
N TYR A 33 10.45 -4.09 9.96
CA TYR A 33 11.53 -4.86 9.34
C TYR A 33 11.44 -6.35 9.66
N THR A 34 11.32 -6.71 10.95
CA THR A 34 11.19 -8.13 11.37
C THR A 34 9.94 -8.78 10.77
N THR A 35 8.82 -8.05 10.73
CA THR A 35 7.57 -8.53 10.11
C THR A 35 7.78 -8.76 8.61
N ALA A 36 8.38 -7.80 7.91
CA ALA A 36 8.63 -7.86 6.48
C ALA A 36 9.60 -9.00 6.10
N VAL A 37 10.65 -9.22 6.88
CA VAL A 37 11.55 -10.37 6.69
C VAL A 37 10.76 -11.68 6.83
N GLY A 38 9.95 -11.84 7.88
CA GLY A 38 9.13 -13.03 8.07
C GLY A 38 8.15 -13.26 6.91
N VAL A 39 7.48 -12.21 6.45
CA VAL A 39 6.58 -12.28 5.28
C VAL A 39 7.31 -12.74 4.03
N ARG A 40 8.46 -12.14 3.70
CA ARG A 40 9.22 -12.54 2.49
C ARG A 40 9.72 -13.97 2.58
N THR A 41 10.15 -14.42 3.75
CA THR A 41 10.59 -15.81 3.97
C THR A 41 9.45 -16.81 3.78
N ASN A 42 8.24 -16.46 4.22
CA ASN A 42 7.08 -17.36 4.16
C ASN A 42 6.29 -17.25 2.86
N TYR A 43 6.59 -16.27 2.00
CA TYR A 43 5.86 -16.04 0.75
C TYR A 43 6.24 -17.09 -0.31
N ASN A 44 5.23 -17.72 -0.90
CA ASN A 44 5.40 -18.83 -1.85
C ASN A 44 4.56 -18.70 -3.14
N HIS A 45 3.93 -17.55 -3.38
CA HIS A 45 3.11 -17.27 -4.57
C HIS A 45 3.85 -16.34 -5.55
N TRP A 46 5.05 -16.75 -5.99
CA TRP A 46 5.95 -15.92 -6.82
C TRP A 46 5.56 -15.84 -8.30
N ASP A 47 4.67 -16.71 -8.74
CA ASP A 47 4.11 -16.77 -10.10
C ASP A 47 2.98 -15.75 -10.34
N ILE A 48 2.46 -15.12 -9.28
CA ILE A 48 1.42 -14.10 -9.37
C ILE A 48 1.88 -12.89 -10.18
N TYR A 49 0.97 -12.28 -10.94
CA TYR A 49 1.25 -11.12 -11.80
C TYR A 49 2.34 -11.35 -12.86
N GLY A 50 2.68 -12.61 -13.14
CA GLY A 50 3.50 -13.03 -14.28
C GLY A 50 2.71 -13.00 -15.60
N GLY A 51 3.40 -13.26 -16.73
CA GLY A 51 2.79 -13.13 -18.07
C GLY A 51 1.55 -14.00 -18.27
N ARG A 52 1.58 -15.26 -17.82
CA ARG A 52 0.43 -16.18 -17.90
C ARG A 52 -0.67 -15.85 -16.90
N TRP A 53 -0.33 -15.24 -15.76
CA TRP A 53 -1.26 -15.01 -14.66
C TRP A 53 -2.47 -14.17 -15.09
N TYR A 54 -2.26 -13.10 -15.88
CA TYR A 54 -3.35 -12.24 -16.34
C TYR A 54 -4.33 -12.96 -17.29
N THR A 55 -3.84 -13.92 -18.09
CA THR A 55 -4.70 -14.76 -18.94
C THR A 55 -5.58 -15.68 -18.11
N ASP A 56 -5.05 -16.22 -17.01
CA ASP A 56 -5.77 -17.12 -16.11
C ASP A 56 -6.71 -16.37 -15.13
N HIS A 57 -6.66 -15.03 -15.08
CA HIS A 57 -7.45 -14.18 -14.19
C HIS A 57 -8.24 -13.13 -14.99
N PRO A 58 -9.27 -13.54 -15.74
CA PRO A 58 -10.09 -12.61 -16.52
C PRO A 58 -10.75 -11.57 -15.59
N GLY A 59 -10.67 -10.30 -15.99
CA GLY A 59 -11.14 -9.17 -15.18
C GLY A 59 -10.10 -8.56 -14.25
N ALA A 60 -8.93 -9.18 -14.10
CA ALA A 60 -7.78 -8.52 -13.48
C ALA A 60 -7.39 -7.29 -14.31
N TRP A 61 -6.98 -6.22 -13.63
CA TRP A 61 -6.43 -5.05 -14.29
C TRP A 61 -5.03 -5.37 -14.81
N PHE A 62 -4.70 -4.92 -16.02
CA PHE A 62 -3.33 -4.92 -16.53
C PHE A 62 -3.07 -3.60 -17.26
N ALA A 63 -1.82 -3.16 -17.27
CA ALA A 63 -1.40 -2.05 -18.13
C ALA A 63 -1.02 -2.62 -19.51
N ALA A 64 -1.69 -2.17 -20.57
CA ALA A 64 -1.34 -2.59 -21.91
C ALA A 64 0.05 -2.04 -22.29
N GLY A 65 0.87 -2.86 -22.92
CA GLY A 65 2.25 -2.50 -23.27
C GLY A 65 3.29 -2.78 -22.18
N TRP A 66 2.88 -3.19 -20.97
CA TRP A 66 3.84 -3.73 -20.00
C TRP A 66 4.41 -5.06 -20.48
N ALA A 67 5.74 -5.18 -20.44
CA ALA A 67 6.42 -6.45 -20.63
C ALA A 67 6.07 -7.43 -19.50
N THR A 68 6.24 -8.73 -19.77
CA THR A 68 6.13 -9.77 -18.74
C THR A 68 6.97 -9.41 -17.52
N GLY A 69 6.37 -9.49 -16.32
CA GLY A 69 7.05 -9.18 -15.07
C GLY A 69 7.16 -7.70 -14.71
N ALA A 70 6.75 -6.76 -15.57
CA ALA A 70 6.85 -5.32 -15.30
C ALA A 70 6.18 -4.88 -13.97
N ALA A 71 5.12 -5.57 -13.56
CA ALA A 71 4.45 -5.35 -12.27
C ALA A 71 5.39 -5.49 -11.06
N TRP A 72 6.39 -6.36 -11.16
CA TRP A 72 7.37 -6.65 -10.12
C TRP A 72 8.50 -5.62 -10.03
N ARG A 73 8.65 -4.77 -11.06
CA ARG A 73 9.67 -3.72 -11.06
C ARG A 73 9.32 -2.66 -10.03
N ALA A 74 10.13 -2.59 -8.97
CA ALA A 74 9.92 -1.64 -7.89
C ALA A 74 10.23 -0.20 -8.34
N ALA A 75 9.29 0.72 -8.11
CA ALA A 75 9.58 2.14 -8.28
C ALA A 75 10.54 2.64 -7.19
N SER A 76 11.48 3.50 -7.58
CA SER A 76 12.26 4.32 -6.66
C SER A 76 11.61 5.71 -6.52
N TRP A 77 11.98 6.46 -5.47
CA TRP A 77 11.52 7.84 -5.38
C TRP A 77 11.99 8.70 -6.57
N ALA A 78 13.18 8.41 -7.11
CA ALA A 78 13.67 9.10 -8.30
C ALA A 78 12.78 8.82 -9.53
N SER A 79 12.35 7.56 -9.73
CA SER A 79 11.47 7.23 -10.86
C SER A 79 10.06 7.80 -10.67
N VAL A 80 9.50 7.75 -9.46
CA VAL A 80 8.21 8.40 -9.14
C VAL A 80 8.31 9.91 -9.33
N GLY A 81 9.39 10.52 -8.85
CA GLY A 81 9.59 11.96 -8.92
C GLY A 81 9.71 12.48 -10.34
N ALA A 82 10.45 11.78 -11.19
CA ALA A 82 10.52 12.09 -12.62
C ALA A 82 9.18 11.83 -13.34
N TRP A 83 8.47 10.77 -12.97
CA TRP A 83 7.20 10.38 -13.60
C TRP A 83 6.04 11.34 -13.30
N MET A 84 5.94 11.79 -12.05
CA MET A 84 4.81 12.60 -11.56
C MET A 84 5.11 14.10 -11.48
N ASP A 85 6.31 14.50 -11.90
CA ASP A 85 6.82 15.87 -11.85
C ASP A 85 6.88 16.42 -10.42
N TYR A 86 7.48 15.64 -9.51
CA TYR A 86 7.65 16.07 -8.12
C TYR A 86 8.88 16.93 -7.91
N TYR A 87 9.91 16.93 -8.76
CA TYR A 87 11.13 17.68 -8.47
C TYR A 87 10.86 19.20 -8.41
N PRO A 88 11.31 19.94 -7.36
CA PRO A 88 12.20 19.56 -6.26
C PRO A 88 11.50 19.20 -4.92
N THR A 89 10.23 18.83 -4.93
CA THR A 89 9.41 18.46 -3.76
C THR A 89 10.04 17.34 -2.93
N THR A 90 10.12 17.57 -1.61
CA THR A 90 10.61 16.59 -0.63
C THR A 90 9.61 15.44 -0.46
N PRO A 91 10.06 14.18 -0.40
CA PRO A 91 9.18 13.05 -0.12
C PRO A 91 8.56 13.13 1.29
N MET A 92 7.28 12.81 1.40
CA MET A 92 6.55 12.77 2.67
C MET A 92 6.42 11.32 3.13
N TYR A 93 6.90 11.02 4.34
CA TYR A 93 6.85 9.68 4.92
C TYR A 93 5.68 9.57 5.89
N TYR A 94 4.81 8.59 5.65
CA TYR A 94 3.64 8.31 6.49
C TYR A 94 3.98 7.25 7.54
N ASP A 95 3.94 7.61 8.83
CA ASP A 95 4.23 6.74 9.96
C ASP A 95 3.15 6.83 11.05
N TYR A 96 2.14 5.97 10.94
CA TYR A 96 0.99 5.93 11.83
C TYR A 96 1.39 5.55 13.28
N GLY A 97 0.94 6.35 14.24
CA GLY A 97 1.36 6.27 15.63
C GLY A 97 2.73 6.92 15.91
N ASN A 98 3.31 7.63 14.95
CA ASN A 98 4.54 8.40 15.12
C ASN A 98 4.40 9.83 14.63
N ASN A 99 4.39 10.06 13.32
CA ASN A 99 4.17 11.40 12.76
C ASN A 99 2.73 11.63 12.30
N ILE A 100 1.93 10.56 12.22
CA ILE A 100 0.47 10.65 12.08
C ILE A 100 -0.14 10.05 13.34
N THR A 101 -0.71 10.87 14.22
CA THR A 101 -1.30 10.41 15.50
C THR A 101 -2.78 10.70 15.58
N TYR A 102 -3.50 9.87 16.34
CA TYR A 102 -4.94 9.94 16.53
C TYR A 102 -5.18 10.17 18.01
N GLU A 103 -5.66 11.35 18.37
CA GLU A 103 -5.75 11.82 19.76
C GLU A 103 -7.06 12.58 19.95
N ASN A 104 -7.87 12.18 20.94
CA ASN A 104 -9.11 12.86 21.31
C ASN A 104 -10.06 13.15 20.12
N ASN A 105 -10.19 12.19 19.20
CA ASN A 105 -10.99 12.31 17.97
C ASN A 105 -10.44 13.26 16.90
N ASN A 106 -9.20 13.74 17.05
CA ASN A 106 -8.48 14.49 16.03
C ASN A 106 -7.29 13.69 15.49
N VAL A 107 -6.91 14.00 14.25
CA VAL A 107 -5.72 13.47 13.59
C VAL A 107 -4.68 14.58 13.56
N TYR A 108 -3.44 14.25 13.89
CA TYR A 108 -2.32 15.18 13.80
C TYR A 108 -1.30 14.65 12.80
N VAL A 109 -0.85 15.50 11.88
CA VAL A 109 0.23 15.21 10.91
C VAL A 109 1.41 16.11 11.25
N ASP A 110 2.53 15.50 11.60
CA ASP A 110 3.73 16.16 12.13
C ASP A 110 3.41 17.12 13.30
N GLY A 111 2.46 16.73 14.15
CA GLY A 111 1.97 17.49 15.30
C GLY A 111 1.03 18.65 14.97
N GLN A 112 0.70 18.88 13.69
CA GLN A 112 -0.29 19.86 13.26
C GLN A 112 -1.68 19.21 13.14
N ASP A 113 -2.72 19.91 13.60
CA ASP A 113 -4.11 19.44 13.49
C ASP A 113 -4.49 19.25 12.01
N ALA A 114 -4.88 18.04 11.65
CA ALA A 114 -5.32 17.64 10.32
C ALA A 114 -6.85 17.40 10.25
N GLY A 115 -7.58 17.77 11.31
CA GLY A 115 -9.03 17.63 11.43
C GLY A 115 -9.45 16.44 12.28
N THR A 116 -10.76 16.20 12.35
CA THR A 116 -11.30 15.05 13.10
C THR A 116 -10.97 13.73 12.41
N THR A 117 -11.07 12.62 13.13
CA THR A 117 -10.93 11.27 12.56
C THR A 117 -11.91 11.02 11.42
N GLU A 118 -13.15 11.53 11.53
CA GLU A 118 -14.17 11.44 10.48
C GLU A 118 -13.80 12.29 9.26
N GLN A 119 -13.29 13.50 9.48
CA GLN A 119 -12.84 14.38 8.38
C GLN A 119 -11.65 13.76 7.64
N TYR A 120 -10.70 13.19 8.36
CA TYR A 120 -9.54 12.52 7.77
C TYR A 120 -9.95 11.29 6.95
N TYR A 121 -10.86 10.46 7.47
CA TYR A 121 -11.44 9.35 6.72
C TYR A 121 -12.20 9.82 5.47
N ALA A 122 -12.98 10.90 5.57
CA ALA A 122 -13.72 11.46 4.44
C ALA A 122 -12.77 11.95 3.34
N GLN A 123 -11.64 12.58 3.69
CA GLN A 123 -10.62 13.00 2.74
C GLN A 123 -10.01 11.81 1.99
N ALA A 124 -9.64 10.74 2.71
CA ALA A 124 -9.11 9.51 2.08
C ALA A 124 -10.16 8.83 1.17
N THR A 125 -11.43 8.85 1.58
CA THR A 125 -12.55 8.33 0.78
C THR A 125 -12.73 9.12 -0.51
N GLU A 126 -12.72 10.45 -0.44
CA GLU A 126 -12.85 11.30 -1.62
C GLU A 126 -11.65 11.13 -2.56
N LEU A 127 -10.43 11.02 -2.01
CA LEU A 127 -9.25 10.74 -2.81
C LEU A 127 -9.39 9.41 -3.57
N ALA A 128 -9.77 8.33 -2.90
CA ALA A 128 -9.97 7.04 -3.56
C ALA A 128 -11.06 7.10 -4.65
N LYS A 129 -12.19 7.77 -4.37
CA LYS A 129 -13.29 7.99 -5.34
C LYS A 129 -12.86 8.79 -6.57
N SER A 130 -12.04 9.82 -6.38
CA SER A 130 -11.51 10.61 -7.50
C SER A 130 -10.74 9.73 -8.49
N GLY A 131 -9.97 8.78 -7.97
CA GLY A 131 -9.24 7.81 -8.77
C GLY A 131 -10.10 6.74 -9.42
N ALA A 132 -11.15 6.27 -8.73
CA ALA A 132 -12.11 5.32 -9.27
C ALA A 132 -12.92 5.90 -10.43
N THR A 133 -13.30 7.18 -10.35
CA THR A 133 -14.07 7.89 -11.38
C THR A 133 -13.20 8.46 -12.51
N ALA A 134 -11.88 8.58 -12.29
CA ALA A 134 -10.96 9.06 -13.31
C ALA A 134 -10.93 8.13 -14.55
N LYS A 135 -11.02 8.76 -15.73
CA LYS A 135 -10.79 8.09 -17.02
C LYS A 135 -9.29 7.80 -17.18
N ALA A 136 -8.90 6.59 -16.83
CA ALA A 136 -7.54 6.09 -16.94
C ALA A 136 -7.58 4.69 -17.58
N PRO A 137 -7.53 4.60 -18.91
CA PRO A 137 -7.62 3.32 -19.60
C PRO A 137 -6.35 2.49 -19.38
N SER A 138 -6.46 1.18 -19.53
CA SER A 138 -5.35 0.23 -19.32
C SER A 138 -4.19 0.46 -20.28
N ASP A 139 -4.44 0.97 -21.48
CA ASP A 139 -3.44 1.29 -22.50
C ASP A 139 -2.78 2.67 -22.34
N GLY A 140 -3.09 3.38 -21.26
CA GLY A 140 -2.37 4.59 -20.89
C GLY A 140 -0.95 4.33 -20.38
N ASP A 141 -0.23 5.42 -20.12
CA ASP A 141 1.08 5.39 -19.50
C ASP A 141 0.98 5.03 -18.00
N TRP A 142 1.58 3.89 -17.60
CA TRP A 142 1.59 3.41 -16.22
C TRP A 142 3.01 3.14 -15.71
N LEU A 143 3.34 3.70 -14.54
CA LEU A 143 4.53 3.36 -13.77
C LEU A 143 4.17 2.25 -12.76
N PRO A 144 4.84 1.08 -12.78
CA PRO A 144 4.68 0.08 -11.73
C PRO A 144 5.25 0.62 -10.41
N LEU A 145 4.43 0.63 -9.35
CA LEU A 145 4.88 0.90 -7.98
C LEU A 145 5.46 -0.36 -7.32
N GLY A 146 4.99 -1.53 -7.77
CA GLY A 146 5.50 -2.85 -7.40
C GLY A 146 4.41 -3.79 -6.91
N VAL A 147 4.88 -4.94 -6.42
CA VAL A 147 4.05 -5.97 -5.78
C VAL A 147 4.33 -6.00 -4.28
N PHE A 148 3.27 -6.08 -3.48
CA PHE A 148 3.30 -6.02 -2.03
C PHE A 148 2.47 -7.14 -1.42
N ALA A 149 2.95 -7.74 -0.33
CA ALA A 149 2.12 -8.52 0.56
C ALA A 149 1.47 -7.60 1.61
N LEU A 150 0.16 -7.70 1.81
CA LEU A 150 -0.55 -6.97 2.86
C LEU A 150 -0.64 -7.84 4.11
N THR A 151 -0.13 -7.35 5.23
CA THR A 151 -0.17 -8.07 6.52
C THR A 151 -0.51 -7.13 7.67
N LYS A 152 -1.03 -7.70 8.76
CA LYS A 152 -1.09 -7.00 10.04
C LYS A 152 0.32 -6.91 10.63
N ASN A 153 0.56 -5.86 11.42
CA ASN A 153 1.83 -5.73 12.14
C ASN A 153 2.10 -6.98 13.01
N ARG A 154 3.36 -7.44 13.02
CA ARG A 154 3.82 -8.65 13.73
C ARG A 154 3.21 -9.97 13.23
N GLN A 155 2.53 -9.99 12.10
CA GLN A 155 2.09 -11.21 11.42
C GLN A 155 3.01 -11.50 10.23
N THR A 156 3.57 -12.71 10.18
CA THR A 156 4.54 -13.11 9.15
C THR A 156 3.91 -13.90 8.01
N ASN A 157 2.62 -14.24 8.10
CA ASN A 157 1.89 -14.91 7.03
C ASN A 157 0.92 -13.91 6.41
N ALA A 158 1.19 -13.51 5.17
CA ALA A 158 0.28 -12.69 4.38
C ALA A 158 -0.48 -13.59 3.40
N ILE A 159 -1.81 -13.47 3.37
CA ILE A 159 -2.68 -14.18 2.41
C ILE A 159 -3.21 -13.25 1.32
N VAL A 160 -2.70 -12.02 1.27
CA VAL A 160 -3.12 -10.98 0.35
C VAL A 160 -1.88 -10.43 -0.36
N THR A 161 -1.92 -10.45 -1.69
CA THR A 161 -0.90 -9.84 -2.54
C THR A 161 -1.52 -8.74 -3.40
N ILE A 162 -0.90 -7.58 -3.39
CA ILE A 162 -1.34 -6.37 -4.05
C ILE A 162 -0.32 -5.96 -5.11
N GLN A 163 -0.77 -5.74 -6.33
CA GLN A 163 -0.03 -5.04 -7.39
C GLN A 163 -0.52 -3.60 -7.45
N LEU A 164 0.39 -2.63 -7.56
CA LEU A 164 0.04 -1.21 -7.73
C LEU A 164 0.79 -0.57 -8.90
N ALA A 165 0.09 0.33 -9.59
CA ALA A 165 0.60 1.18 -10.65
C ALA A 165 0.05 2.60 -10.51
N VAL A 166 0.80 3.58 -11.01
CA VAL A 166 0.39 5.00 -11.01
C VAL A 166 0.58 5.63 -12.39
N ASN A 167 -0.40 6.40 -12.86
CA ASN A 167 -0.24 7.22 -14.07
C ASN A 167 0.27 8.64 -13.72
N LYS A 168 0.61 9.44 -14.73
CA LYS A 168 1.18 10.80 -14.53
C LYS A 168 0.22 11.77 -13.82
N GLN A 169 -1.09 11.51 -13.88
CA GLN A 169 -2.13 12.27 -13.20
C GLN A 169 -2.33 11.85 -11.74
N GLY A 170 -1.62 10.82 -11.27
CA GLY A 170 -1.75 10.31 -9.91
C GLY A 170 -2.91 9.32 -9.73
N VAL A 171 -3.50 8.80 -10.81
CA VAL A 171 -4.48 7.72 -10.70
C VAL A 171 -3.76 6.41 -10.38
N ILE A 172 -4.29 5.67 -9.41
CA ILE A 172 -3.84 4.34 -8.99
C ILE A 172 -4.74 3.28 -9.61
N ARG A 173 -4.09 2.24 -10.15
CA ARG A 173 -4.72 0.99 -10.57
C ARG A 173 -3.90 -0.19 -10.08
N GLY A 174 -4.51 -1.36 -10.07
CA GLY A 174 -3.82 -2.55 -9.62
C GLY A 174 -4.76 -3.72 -9.41
N ASN A 175 -4.23 -4.72 -8.72
CA ASN A 175 -4.96 -5.94 -8.36
C ASN A 175 -4.74 -6.24 -6.89
N TYR A 176 -5.79 -6.68 -6.23
CA TYR A 176 -5.78 -7.30 -4.93
C TYR A 176 -6.09 -8.78 -5.14
N THR A 177 -5.23 -9.66 -4.66
CA THR A 177 -5.44 -11.11 -4.77
C THR A 177 -5.34 -11.77 -3.40
N ASP A 178 -6.41 -12.43 -2.98
CA ASP A 178 -6.40 -13.34 -1.85
C ASP A 178 -5.76 -14.66 -2.30
N THR A 179 -4.54 -14.93 -1.88
CA THR A 179 -3.74 -16.07 -2.35
C THR A 179 -4.20 -17.40 -1.75
N LYS A 180 -5.06 -17.36 -0.72
CA LYS A 180 -5.66 -18.57 -0.12
C LYS A 180 -6.85 -19.06 -0.95
N THR A 181 -7.66 -18.14 -1.46
CA THR A 181 -8.87 -18.44 -2.24
C THR A 181 -8.67 -18.33 -3.74
N GLY A 182 -7.59 -17.68 -4.19
CA GLY A 182 -7.35 -17.33 -5.59
C GLY A 182 -8.23 -16.19 -6.10
N LYS A 183 -9.01 -15.53 -5.23
CA LYS A 183 -9.91 -14.46 -5.64
C LYS A 183 -9.12 -13.18 -5.91
N THR A 184 -9.29 -12.63 -7.12
CA THR A 184 -8.75 -11.33 -7.52
C THR A 184 -9.84 -10.27 -7.61
N MET A 185 -9.52 -9.05 -7.20
CA MET A 185 -10.35 -7.85 -7.33
C MET A 185 -9.48 -6.69 -7.83
N VAL A 186 -10.07 -5.78 -8.60
CA VAL A 186 -9.37 -4.60 -9.11
C VAL A 186 -9.16 -3.56 -8.01
N ILE A 187 -8.06 -2.83 -8.09
CA ILE A 187 -7.77 -1.68 -7.23
C ILE A 187 -8.00 -0.41 -8.04
N GLN A 188 -8.67 0.56 -7.40
CA GLN A 188 -8.85 1.89 -7.96
C GLN A 188 -8.64 2.94 -6.88
N GLY A 189 -7.87 3.97 -7.18
CA GLY A 189 -7.60 5.03 -6.22
C GLY A 189 -6.78 6.16 -6.83
N ALA A 190 -6.26 7.03 -5.99
CA ALA A 190 -5.46 8.16 -6.42
C ALA A 190 -4.38 8.53 -5.41
N VAL A 191 -3.46 9.36 -5.89
CA VAL A 191 -2.45 10.07 -5.13
C VAL A 191 -2.88 11.52 -4.99
N ASP A 192 -2.92 12.05 -3.77
CA ASP A 192 -2.98 13.49 -3.56
C ASP A 192 -1.61 14.07 -3.92
N LYS A 193 -1.54 14.84 -5.02
CA LYS A 193 -0.26 15.35 -5.51
C LYS A 193 0.40 16.35 -4.57
N LYS A 194 -0.32 16.93 -3.60
CA LYS A 194 0.25 17.86 -2.63
C LYS A 194 0.77 17.13 -1.40
N THR A 195 -0.05 16.26 -0.81
CA THR A 195 0.29 15.56 0.44
C THR A 195 1.04 14.26 0.21
N GLN A 196 1.05 13.76 -1.03
CA GLN A 196 1.60 12.44 -1.40
C GLN A 196 0.87 11.27 -0.72
N GLN A 197 -0.30 11.51 -0.12
CA GLN A 197 -1.19 10.46 0.38
C GLN A 197 -1.68 9.63 -0.81
N VAL A 198 -1.75 8.32 -0.61
CA VAL A 198 -2.34 7.38 -1.54
C VAL A 198 -3.54 6.76 -0.85
N ALA A 199 -4.69 6.79 -1.51
CA ALA A 199 -5.89 6.10 -1.04
C ALA A 199 -6.54 5.31 -2.18
N PHE A 200 -6.91 4.06 -1.93
CA PHE A 200 -7.52 3.20 -2.92
C PHE A 200 -8.53 2.21 -2.34
N THR A 201 -9.55 1.89 -3.12
CA THR A 201 -10.56 0.87 -2.82
C THR A 201 -10.22 -0.45 -3.51
N VAL A 202 -10.89 -1.52 -3.07
CA VAL A 202 -10.74 -2.88 -3.62
C VAL A 202 -12.10 -3.40 -4.09
N GLY A 203 -12.19 -3.75 -5.37
CA GLY A 203 -13.43 -4.14 -6.02
C GLY A 203 -14.47 -3.01 -5.97
N ASP A 204 -15.75 -3.40 -5.94
CA ASP A 204 -16.87 -2.45 -5.97
C ASP A 204 -17.17 -1.81 -4.60
N ASN A 205 -16.52 -2.28 -3.53
CA ASN A 205 -16.73 -1.74 -2.19
C ASN A 205 -15.98 -0.41 -2.02
N GLN A 206 -16.73 0.68 -2.03
CA GLN A 206 -16.20 2.03 -1.84
C GLN A 206 -16.07 2.46 -0.37
N SER A 207 -16.62 1.68 0.57
CA SER A 207 -16.59 1.98 2.00
C SER A 207 -15.32 1.47 2.68
N ASN A 208 -14.68 0.45 2.10
CA ASN A 208 -13.41 -0.07 2.58
C ASN A 208 -12.28 0.45 1.70
N LEU A 209 -11.32 1.14 2.30
CA LEU A 209 -10.17 1.67 1.58
C LEU A 209 -8.86 1.40 2.32
N ILE A 210 -7.78 1.39 1.57
CA ILE A 210 -6.42 1.32 2.09
C ILE A 210 -5.75 2.65 1.80
N GLU A 211 -5.07 3.20 2.79
CA GLU A 211 -4.24 4.39 2.61
C GLU A 211 -2.80 4.18 3.08
N THR A 212 -1.89 4.94 2.46
CA THR A 212 -0.45 4.96 2.76
C THR A 212 0.18 6.21 2.14
N GLY A 213 1.50 6.35 2.24
CA GLY A 213 2.27 7.39 1.55
C GLY A 213 2.88 6.89 0.23
N LEU A 214 2.90 7.74 -0.79
CA LEU A 214 3.49 7.41 -2.09
C LEU A 214 4.99 7.14 -1.97
N TYR A 215 5.70 7.91 -1.16
CA TYR A 215 7.11 7.66 -0.86
C TYR A 215 7.32 6.35 -0.11
N ASN A 216 6.41 5.98 0.80
CA ASN A 216 6.46 4.70 1.49
C ASN A 216 6.37 3.54 0.49
N LEU A 217 5.55 3.68 -0.56
CA LEU A 217 5.46 2.74 -1.68
C LEU A 217 6.70 2.71 -2.58
N THR A 218 7.79 3.42 -2.27
CA THR A 218 9.12 3.23 -2.90
C THR A 218 10.14 2.60 -1.96
N LYS A 219 9.71 2.18 -0.76
CA LYS A 219 10.54 1.51 0.25
C LYS A 219 10.27 0.00 0.28
N ASP A 220 11.08 -0.72 1.04
CA ASP A 220 10.91 -2.16 1.23
C ASP A 220 9.63 -2.49 2.04
N GLU A 221 9.12 -1.54 2.80
CA GLU A 221 7.90 -1.67 3.58
C GLU A 221 7.19 -0.32 3.71
N ALA A 222 5.85 -0.35 3.64
CA ALA A 222 5.00 0.83 3.72
C ALA A 222 3.93 0.61 4.80
N PRO A 223 3.95 1.38 5.90
CA PRO A 223 2.81 1.47 6.82
C PRO A 223 1.55 1.84 6.05
N ALA A 224 0.44 1.20 6.40
CA ALA A 224 -0.85 1.47 5.80
C ALA A 224 -1.94 1.49 6.86
N LEU A 225 -3.02 2.23 6.60
CA LEU A 225 -4.29 2.03 7.29
C LEU A 225 -5.25 1.27 6.39
N VAL A 226 -6.03 0.38 6.99
CA VAL A 226 -7.18 -0.26 6.37
C VAL A 226 -8.42 0.25 7.09
N HIS A 227 -9.28 0.94 6.36
CA HIS A 227 -10.57 1.40 6.84
C HIS A 227 -11.65 0.38 6.46
N ILE A 228 -12.50 0.04 7.42
CA ILE A 228 -13.63 -0.87 7.26
C ILE A 228 -14.88 -0.06 7.59
N GLY A 229 -15.46 0.55 6.55
CA GLY A 229 -16.44 1.62 6.71
C GLY A 229 -15.86 2.83 7.47
N ASP A 230 -16.76 3.63 8.03
CA ASP A 230 -16.45 4.81 8.86
C ASP A 230 -16.12 4.46 10.32
N GLY A 231 -16.57 3.29 10.80
CA GLY A 231 -16.50 2.91 12.21
C GLY A 231 -15.22 2.20 12.65
N LYS A 232 -14.34 1.78 11.73
CA LYS A 232 -13.16 0.99 12.10
C LYS A 232 -11.96 1.24 11.20
N THR A 233 -10.84 1.58 11.81
CA THR A 233 -9.53 1.67 11.14
C THR A 233 -8.50 0.80 11.85
N GLU A 234 -7.72 0.05 11.07
CA GLU A 234 -6.66 -0.83 11.56
C GLU A 234 -5.32 -0.51 10.89
N GLN A 235 -4.21 -0.62 11.63
CA GLN A 235 -2.87 -0.50 11.04
C GLN A 235 -2.41 -1.81 10.40
N TYR A 236 -1.90 -1.69 9.18
CA TYR A 236 -1.32 -2.75 8.37
C TYR A 236 0.07 -2.36 7.87
N LEU A 237 0.74 -3.32 7.24
CA LEU A 237 2.01 -3.17 6.58
C LEU A 237 1.90 -3.75 5.16
N LEU A 238 2.26 -2.95 4.17
CA LEU A 238 2.54 -3.40 2.81
C LEU A 238 4.03 -3.76 2.74
N VAL A 239 4.32 -5.04 2.59
CA VAL A 239 5.68 -5.57 2.48
C VAL A 239 6.02 -5.72 1.01
N ARG A 240 7.00 -4.97 0.50
CA ARG A 240 7.45 -5.15 -0.88
C ARG A 240 8.00 -6.55 -1.09
N LEU A 241 7.51 -7.20 -2.13
CA LEU A 241 8.01 -8.48 -2.61
C LEU A 241 8.94 -8.24 -3.81
N LYS A 242 10.05 -8.97 -3.86
CA LYS A 242 11.03 -8.90 -4.94
C LYS A 242 11.13 -10.29 -5.57
N ASN A 243 10.69 -10.42 -6.82
CA ASN A 243 10.79 -11.68 -7.53
C ASN A 243 12.19 -11.81 -8.15
N LYS A 244 13.02 -12.67 -7.56
CA LYS A 244 14.44 -12.83 -7.92
C LYS A 244 14.66 -13.30 -9.36
N ASP A 245 13.68 -14.02 -9.93
CA ASP A 245 13.77 -14.54 -11.30
C ASP A 245 13.60 -13.42 -12.35
N GLN A 246 12.98 -12.30 -11.97
CA GLN A 246 12.82 -11.12 -12.83
C GLN A 246 13.99 -10.13 -12.69
N ASP A 247 14.63 -10.04 -11.52
CA ASP A 247 15.85 -9.23 -11.32
C ASP A 247 17.07 -9.81 -12.07
N SER A 248 17.09 -11.13 -12.31
CA SER A 248 18.21 -11.81 -12.98
C SER A 248 18.17 -11.67 -14.51
N ALA A 249 17.01 -11.41 -15.11
CA ALA A 249 16.85 -11.21 -16.55
C ALA A 249 17.37 -9.84 -17.04
N ASP A 250 17.36 -8.82 -16.18
CA ASP A 250 17.90 -7.49 -16.48
C ASP A 250 19.43 -7.40 -16.29
N ALA A 251 20.03 -8.32 -15.51
CA ALA A 251 21.48 -8.38 -15.32
C ALA A 251 22.21 -8.99 -16.54
N ASP A 252 21.55 -9.90 -17.27
CA ASP A 252 22.14 -10.63 -18.42
C ASP A 252 21.95 -9.90 -19.77
N SER A 253 21.28 -8.73 -19.78
CA SER A 253 21.08 -7.90 -20.97
C SER A 253 21.99 -6.66 -21.02
N SER A 254 22.98 -6.57 -20.14
CA SER A 254 24.03 -5.54 -20.25
C SER A 254 24.90 -5.84 -21.47
N PRO A 255 25.04 -4.93 -22.45
CA PRO A 255 25.94 -5.16 -23.57
C PRO A 255 27.37 -5.16 -23.02
N THR A 256 28.07 -6.28 -23.18
CA THR A 256 29.52 -6.33 -23.02
C THR A 256 30.13 -5.29 -23.94
N SER A 257 30.61 -4.18 -23.37
CA SER A 257 31.48 -3.21 -24.05
C SER A 257 32.92 -3.69 -24.00
#